data_AF-A0A6N7AP82-F1
#
_entry.id   AF-A0A6N7AP82-F1
#
_cell.length_a   1.000
_cell.length_b   1.000
_cell.length_c   1.000
_cell.angle_alpha   90.00
_cell.angle_beta   90.00
_cell.angle_gamma   90.00
#
_symmetry.space_group_name_H-M   'P 1'
#
loop_
_entity.id
_entity.type
_entity.pdbx_description
1 polymer ?
#
loop_
_entity_poly.entity_id
_entity_poly.type
_entity_poly.pdbx_seq_one_letter_code
_entity_poly.pdbx_strand_id
1 'polypeptide(L)'
;MIRWNAQGTRMPWLVLGLAVGLILGAAGARAGSSEEKLIITAPINWIVGHKEHQKNYHITEYVPSGENIYHWTRMLTVHIFSRTRRFEEFVTETHAITRANCRDVIADTEIRIGRVNNYPVGMLWMGCPQFHDMKGGEFALYYGHRGHDALYVVQRTWRGPAFDHRQIPLSEAEWREWVSFLQSTFVCDRADSHHPCQRATPVPIPETTFLPVRTDNKNKKSVERKEKNEKKGNTGNKKKKNEKNIRNTAKAIRM
;
A
#
# COMPACT_ATOMS: atom_id res chain seq x y z
N MET A 1 8.36 -27.49 -16.86
CA MET A 1 8.20 -28.92 -16.59
C MET A 1 9.59 -29.53 -16.57
N ILE A 2 10.25 -29.58 -15.41
CA ILE A 2 11.67 -29.92 -15.29
C ILE A 2 11.77 -31.32 -14.70
N ARG A 3 12.21 -32.27 -15.52
CA ARG A 3 12.49 -33.66 -15.16
C ARG A 3 13.79 -33.72 -14.37
N TRP A 4 13.73 -34.25 -13.14
CA TRP A 4 14.92 -34.66 -12.38
C TRP A 4 15.20 -36.13 -12.68
N ASN A 5 16.38 -36.42 -13.24
CA ASN A 5 16.88 -37.77 -13.46
C ASN A 5 17.47 -38.33 -12.17
N ALA A 6 17.00 -39.51 -11.79
CA ALA A 6 17.53 -40.33 -10.71
C ALA A 6 18.62 -41.27 -11.25
N GLN A 7 19.79 -41.23 -10.62
CA GLN A 7 20.83 -42.26 -10.66
C GLN A 7 21.40 -42.28 -9.22
N GLY A 8 21.49 -43.37 -8.46
CA GLY A 8 21.41 -44.78 -8.79
C GLY A 8 22.75 -45.46 -8.55
N THR A 9 23.28 -45.49 -7.31
CA THR A 9 24.41 -46.36 -6.95
C THR A 9 24.22 -46.97 -5.57
N ARG A 10 24.20 -48.31 -5.56
CA ARG A 10 24.18 -49.21 -4.41
C ARG A 10 25.57 -49.30 -3.79
N MET A 11 25.68 -49.35 -2.47
CA MET A 11 26.89 -49.87 -1.80
C MET A 11 26.51 -50.51 -0.46
N PRO A 12 26.76 -51.81 -0.25
CA PRO A 12 26.44 -52.50 1.01
C PRO A 12 27.70 -52.71 1.83
N TRP A 13 27.82 -52.08 2.99
CA TRP A 13 28.81 -52.46 4.01
C TRP A 13 28.13 -52.49 5.38
N LEU A 14 27.96 -53.71 5.89
CA LEU A 14 27.72 -54.03 7.29
C LEU A 14 29.04 -53.85 8.06
N VAL A 15 29.08 -52.99 9.06
CA VAL A 15 29.94 -53.18 10.24
C VAL A 15 29.14 -52.76 11.48
N LEU A 16 28.94 -53.74 12.36
CA LEU A 16 28.44 -53.61 13.72
C LEU A 16 29.51 -52.95 14.60
N GLY A 17 29.15 -51.93 15.36
CA GLY A 17 30.02 -51.33 16.39
C GLY A 17 29.20 -50.61 17.46
N LEU A 18 29.07 -51.26 18.61
CA LEU A 18 28.40 -50.79 19.83
C LEU A 18 29.24 -49.68 20.49
N ALA A 19 28.67 -48.48 20.64
CA ALA A 19 29.16 -47.48 21.59
C ALA A 19 27.97 -46.75 22.23
N VAL A 20 27.82 -46.98 23.53
CA VAL A 20 26.89 -46.30 24.44
C VAL A 20 27.39 -44.87 24.66
N GLY A 21 26.50 -43.89 24.46
CA GLY A 21 26.76 -42.47 24.67
C GLY A 21 25.46 -41.65 24.56
N LEU A 22 24.48 -42.00 25.40
CA LEU A 22 23.25 -41.22 25.61
C LEU A 22 23.59 -39.91 26.32
N ILE A 23 23.53 -38.77 25.62
CA ILE A 23 22.70 -37.59 25.96
C ILE A 23 22.38 -36.86 24.65
N LEU A 24 21.40 -37.35 23.88
CA LEU A 24 20.74 -36.50 22.88
C LEU A 24 19.73 -35.64 23.63
N GLY A 25 20.13 -34.41 23.96
CA GLY A 25 19.18 -33.34 24.19
C GLY A 25 18.47 -33.06 22.87
N ALA A 26 17.41 -33.81 22.58
CA ALA A 26 16.46 -33.45 21.55
C ALA A 26 15.75 -32.18 22.04
N ALA A 27 16.36 -31.03 21.76
CA ALA A 27 15.60 -29.81 21.57
C ALA A 27 14.65 -30.12 20.41
N GLY A 28 13.47 -30.63 20.75
CA GLY A 28 12.39 -30.77 19.81
C GLY A 28 12.14 -29.39 19.25
N ALA A 29 12.66 -29.12 18.05
CA ALA A 29 12.04 -28.18 17.17
C ALA A 29 10.62 -28.72 17.00
N ARG A 30 9.70 -28.23 17.85
CA ARG A 30 8.29 -28.32 17.53
C ARG A 30 8.20 -27.58 16.21
N ALA A 31 8.11 -28.32 15.11
CA ALA A 31 7.37 -27.87 13.96
C ALA A 31 5.94 -27.70 14.48
N GLY A 32 5.70 -26.61 15.21
CA GLY A 32 4.38 -26.19 15.59
C GLY A 32 3.71 -25.89 14.26
N SER A 33 2.69 -26.68 13.93
CA SER A 33 1.74 -26.25 12.92
C SER A 33 1.17 -24.93 13.41
N SER A 34 1.60 -23.82 12.83
CA SER A 34 0.99 -22.54 13.14
C SER A 34 -0.50 -22.64 12.81
N GLU A 35 -1.32 -22.08 13.68
CA GLU A 35 -2.74 -21.85 13.41
C GLU A 35 -2.98 -20.36 13.12
N GLU A 36 -2.01 -19.72 12.45
CA GLU A 36 -2.04 -18.32 12.06
C GLU A 36 -3.16 -18.04 11.06
N LYS A 37 -3.95 -17.00 11.36
CA LYS A 37 -5.01 -16.53 10.47
C LYS A 37 -5.28 -15.04 10.64
N LEU A 38 -5.76 -14.45 9.55
CA LEU A 38 -6.34 -13.12 9.57
C LEU A 38 -7.76 -13.16 10.15
N ILE A 39 -8.02 -12.29 11.12
CA ILE A 39 -9.34 -11.95 11.62
C ILE A 39 -9.83 -10.71 10.89
N ILE A 40 -10.91 -10.88 10.12
CA ILE A 40 -11.58 -9.82 9.37
C ILE A 40 -13.07 -10.13 9.31
N THR A 41 -13.88 -9.08 9.39
CA THR A 41 -15.33 -9.15 9.16
C THR A 41 -15.62 -8.26 7.96
N ALA A 42 -16.16 -8.81 6.88
CA ALA A 42 -16.56 -8.00 5.73
C ALA A 42 -17.65 -6.98 6.15
N PRO A 43 -17.72 -5.80 5.50
CA PRO A 43 -18.76 -4.83 5.79
C PRO A 43 -20.16 -5.40 5.61
N ILE A 44 -21.14 -4.85 6.32
CA ILE A 44 -22.53 -5.31 6.22
C ILE A 44 -23.07 -5.15 4.80
N ASN A 45 -23.86 -6.10 4.32
CA ASN A 45 -24.41 -6.14 2.96
C ASN A 45 -23.33 -6.19 1.86
N TRP A 46 -22.22 -6.88 2.12
CA TRP A 46 -21.22 -7.21 1.12
C TRP A 46 -21.22 -8.73 0.87
N ILE A 47 -20.94 -9.12 -0.37
CA ILE A 47 -20.91 -10.52 -0.82
C ILE A 47 -19.53 -10.86 -1.39
N VAL A 48 -19.18 -12.14 -1.37
CA VAL A 48 -17.99 -12.63 -2.08
C VAL A 48 -18.27 -12.61 -3.57
N GLY A 49 -17.52 -11.81 -4.32
CA GLY A 49 -17.58 -11.76 -5.78
C GLY A 49 -16.62 -12.75 -6.44
N HIS A 50 -15.46 -12.98 -5.84
CA HIS A 50 -14.46 -13.91 -6.36
C HIS A 50 -13.60 -14.50 -5.23
N LYS A 51 -13.15 -15.74 -5.45
CA LYS A 51 -12.20 -16.46 -4.61
C LYS A 51 -11.27 -17.25 -5.50
N GLU A 52 -9.98 -17.15 -5.25
CA GLU A 52 -8.97 -17.97 -5.88
C GLU A 52 -7.99 -18.48 -4.83
N HIS A 53 -7.60 -19.75 -4.98
CA HIS A 53 -6.67 -20.44 -4.12
C HIS A 53 -5.64 -21.14 -4.99
N GLN A 54 -4.41 -20.66 -4.94
CA GLN A 54 -3.22 -21.28 -5.51
C GLN A 54 -2.26 -21.70 -4.40
N LYS A 55 -1.25 -22.52 -4.74
CA LYS A 55 -0.34 -23.16 -3.77
C LYS A 55 0.25 -22.22 -2.68
N ASN A 56 0.60 -20.98 -3.02
CA ASN A 56 1.17 -20.01 -2.07
C ASN A 56 0.44 -18.66 -2.07
N TYR A 57 -0.75 -18.60 -2.65
CA TYR A 57 -1.49 -17.35 -2.82
C TYR A 57 -2.99 -17.61 -2.76
N HIS A 58 -3.67 -16.88 -1.89
CA HIS A 58 -5.12 -16.86 -1.79
C HIS A 58 -5.61 -15.44 -1.97
N ILE A 59 -6.69 -15.29 -2.71
CA ILE A 59 -7.39 -14.02 -2.85
C ILE A 59 -8.87 -14.25 -2.59
N THR A 60 -9.47 -13.33 -1.84
CA THR A 60 -10.93 -13.22 -1.72
C THR A 60 -11.32 -11.77 -1.97
N GLU A 61 -12.24 -11.57 -2.90
CA GLU A 61 -12.76 -10.27 -3.27
C GLU A 61 -14.22 -10.18 -2.83
N TYR A 62 -14.54 -9.12 -2.10
CA TYR A 62 -15.88 -8.78 -1.68
C TYR A 62 -16.32 -7.49 -2.38
N VAL A 63 -17.59 -7.45 -2.76
CA VAL A 63 -18.24 -6.29 -3.37
C VAL A 63 -19.56 -6.00 -2.64
N PRO A 64 -20.06 -4.76 -2.65
CA PRO A 64 -21.40 -4.44 -2.16
C PRO A 64 -22.47 -5.35 -2.79
N SER A 65 -23.50 -5.70 -2.01
CA SER A 65 -24.67 -6.40 -2.54
C SER A 65 -25.28 -5.64 -3.71
N GLY A 66 -25.45 -6.32 -4.84
CA GLY A 66 -25.95 -5.74 -6.09
C GLY A 66 -24.83 -5.39 -7.09
N GLU A 67 -23.57 -5.39 -6.68
CA GLU A 67 -22.40 -5.26 -7.57
C GLU A 67 -21.79 -6.64 -7.91
N ASN A 68 -20.85 -6.68 -8.86
CA ASN A 68 -20.09 -7.89 -9.22
C ASN A 68 -18.64 -7.55 -9.58
N ILE A 69 -17.78 -8.57 -9.76
CA ILE A 69 -16.34 -8.36 -10.01
C ILE A 69 -16.00 -7.62 -11.31
N TYR A 70 -16.92 -7.57 -12.27
CA TYR A 70 -16.74 -6.83 -13.51
C TYR A 70 -17.25 -5.37 -13.38
N HIS A 71 -18.28 -5.16 -12.57
CA HIS A 71 -18.94 -3.88 -12.38
C HIS A 71 -19.12 -3.60 -10.88
N TRP A 72 -18.11 -2.96 -10.30
CA TRP A 72 -18.09 -2.56 -8.90
C TRP A 72 -17.57 -1.14 -8.75
N THR A 73 -17.97 -0.49 -7.67
CA THR A 73 -17.51 0.84 -7.29
C THR A 73 -16.69 0.82 -6.02
N ARG A 74 -16.94 -0.16 -5.14
CA ARG A 74 -16.11 -0.44 -3.96
C ARG A 74 -15.76 -1.92 -3.91
N MET A 75 -14.54 -2.21 -3.48
CA MET A 75 -14.07 -3.59 -3.32
C MET A 75 -13.24 -3.71 -2.04
N LEU A 76 -13.34 -4.88 -1.42
CA LEU A 76 -12.52 -5.31 -0.30
C LEU A 76 -11.80 -6.55 -0.81
N THR A 77 -10.49 -6.48 -0.90
CA THR A 77 -9.66 -7.60 -1.34
C THR A 77 -8.80 -8.07 -0.18
N VAL A 78 -8.80 -9.37 0.05
CA VAL A 78 -7.92 -10.03 1.01
C VAL A 78 -6.93 -10.87 0.23
N HIS A 79 -5.65 -10.52 0.30
CA HIS A 79 -4.55 -11.32 -0.23
C HIS A 79 -3.87 -12.06 0.92
N ILE A 80 -3.59 -13.35 0.72
CA ILE A 80 -2.79 -14.16 1.64
C ILE A 80 -1.66 -14.78 0.83
N PHE A 81 -0.43 -14.45 1.20
CA PHE A 81 0.76 -15.04 0.60
C PHE A 81 1.37 -16.01 1.61
N SER A 82 1.29 -17.33 1.34
CA SER A 82 1.68 -18.41 2.28
C SER A 82 3.19 -18.56 2.52
N ARG A 83 3.97 -17.54 2.15
CA ARG A 83 5.37 -17.39 2.49
C ARG A 83 5.55 -15.99 3.02
N THR A 84 6.27 -15.85 4.13
CA THR A 84 6.57 -14.55 4.72
C THR A 84 7.21 -13.64 3.68
N ARG A 85 6.48 -12.60 3.29
CA ARG A 85 6.92 -11.51 2.43
C ARG A 85 6.85 -10.21 3.21
N ARG A 86 7.68 -9.24 2.85
CA ARG A 86 7.59 -7.90 3.46
C ARG A 86 6.46 -7.12 2.79
N PHE A 87 5.76 -6.28 3.56
CA PHE A 87 4.69 -5.45 3.00
C PHE A 87 5.25 -4.44 1.99
N GLU A 88 6.47 -3.98 2.20
CA GLU A 88 7.24 -3.11 1.30
C GLU A 88 7.45 -3.74 -0.08
N GLU A 89 7.67 -5.06 -0.13
CA GLU A 89 7.83 -5.80 -1.39
C GLU A 89 6.51 -5.84 -2.15
N PHE A 90 5.41 -6.15 -1.46
CA PHE A 90 4.07 -6.08 -2.03
C PHE A 90 3.73 -4.68 -2.57
N VAL A 91 4.04 -3.63 -1.80
CA VAL A 91 3.84 -2.24 -2.21
C VAL A 91 4.65 -1.92 -3.47
N THR A 92 5.91 -2.35 -3.53
CA THR A 92 6.78 -2.10 -4.68
C THR A 92 6.25 -2.78 -5.95
N GLU A 93 5.86 -4.06 -5.84
CA GLU A 93 5.26 -4.83 -6.94
C GLU A 93 3.95 -4.17 -7.40
N THR A 94 3.07 -3.82 -6.46
CA THR A 94 1.78 -3.19 -6.74
C THR A 94 1.95 -1.82 -7.40
N HIS A 95 2.89 -1.00 -6.92
CA HIS A 95 3.18 0.29 -7.53
C HIS A 95 3.66 0.14 -8.98
N ALA A 96 4.51 -0.86 -9.26
CA ALA A 96 4.96 -1.14 -10.63
C ALA A 96 3.79 -1.54 -11.54
N ILE A 97 2.89 -2.40 -11.06
CA ILE A 97 1.68 -2.79 -11.78
C ILE A 97 0.76 -1.58 -12.03
N THR A 98 0.51 -0.76 -11.01
CA THR A 98 -0.32 0.44 -11.14
C THR A 98 0.28 1.42 -12.14
N ARG A 99 1.60 1.65 -12.11
CA ARG A 99 2.29 2.53 -13.07
C ARG A 99 2.20 2.00 -14.50
N ALA A 100 2.21 0.69 -14.71
CA ALA A 100 2.08 0.13 -16.06
C ALA A 100 0.67 0.30 -16.66
N ASN A 101 -0.36 0.46 -15.82
CA ASN A 101 -1.76 0.54 -16.25
C ASN A 101 -2.35 1.96 -16.16
N CYS A 102 -1.59 2.90 -15.61
CA CYS A 102 -2.08 4.23 -15.31
C CYS A 102 -1.25 5.34 -15.96
N ARG A 103 -1.95 6.36 -16.48
CA ARG A 103 -1.30 7.54 -17.07
C ARG A 103 -0.43 8.28 -16.06
N ASP A 104 -0.95 8.40 -14.84
CA ASP A 104 -0.26 9.02 -13.71
C ASP A 104 -0.53 8.20 -12.45
N VAL A 105 0.45 8.06 -11.56
CA VAL A 105 0.24 7.40 -10.26
C VAL A 105 0.38 8.45 -9.18
N ILE A 106 -0.59 8.47 -8.27
CA ILE A 106 -0.48 9.17 -7.00
C ILE A 106 -0.33 8.13 -5.89
N ALA A 107 0.55 8.37 -4.94
CA ALA A 107 0.79 7.44 -3.85
C ALA A 107 1.19 8.20 -2.60
N ASP A 108 0.94 7.60 -1.44
CA ASP A 108 1.64 8.02 -0.24
C ASP A 108 3.15 7.82 -0.43
N THR A 109 3.95 8.74 0.11
CA THR A 109 5.40 8.66 0.02
C THR A 109 5.99 7.72 1.05
N GLU A 110 5.25 7.42 2.13
CA GLU A 110 5.74 6.63 3.25
C GLU A 110 4.73 5.56 3.68
N ILE A 111 5.27 4.37 3.95
CA ILE A 111 4.51 3.30 4.60
C ILE A 111 4.44 3.63 6.09
N ARG A 112 3.22 3.79 6.61
CA ARG A 112 3.00 3.94 8.05
C ARG A 112 3.14 2.58 8.70
N ILE A 113 4.15 2.43 9.56
CA ILE A 113 4.44 1.19 10.25
C ILE A 113 3.89 1.17 11.68
N GLY A 114 3.51 0.00 12.16
CA GLY A 114 3.02 -0.19 13.52
C GLY A 114 3.08 -1.65 13.94
N ARG A 115 2.37 -1.97 15.04
CA ARG A 115 2.18 -3.35 15.49
C ARG A 115 0.73 -3.58 15.92
N VAL A 116 0.16 -4.71 15.55
CA VAL A 116 -1.15 -5.17 16.02
C VAL A 116 -1.03 -6.63 16.43
N ASN A 117 -1.50 -6.96 17.64
CA ASN A 117 -1.36 -8.30 18.22
C ASN A 117 0.09 -8.83 18.13
N ASN A 118 1.07 -7.97 18.38
CA ASN A 118 2.51 -8.24 18.27
C ASN A 118 3.02 -8.62 16.86
N TYR A 119 2.22 -8.49 15.81
CA TYR A 119 2.70 -8.59 14.43
C TYR A 119 3.04 -7.21 13.86
N PRO A 120 4.12 -7.06 13.07
CA PRO A 120 4.37 -5.86 12.29
C PRO A 120 3.24 -5.60 11.29
N VAL A 121 2.79 -4.36 11.22
CA VAL A 121 1.79 -3.91 10.24
C VAL A 121 2.30 -2.70 9.45
N GLY A 122 1.78 -2.54 8.24
CA GLY A 122 2.07 -1.40 7.38
C GLY A 122 0.82 -0.91 6.65
N MET A 123 0.68 0.40 6.48
CA MET A 123 -0.42 1.01 5.72
C MET A 123 0.09 1.99 4.66
N LEU A 124 -0.48 1.92 3.46
CA LEU A 124 -0.18 2.82 2.34
C LEU A 124 -1.41 2.97 1.46
N TRP A 125 -1.62 4.15 0.86
CA TRP A 125 -2.58 4.31 -0.22
C TRP A 125 -1.88 4.59 -1.56
N MET A 126 -2.53 4.18 -2.64
CA MET A 126 -2.15 4.49 -4.02
C MET A 126 -3.40 4.78 -4.85
N GLY A 127 -3.25 5.58 -5.89
CA GLY A 127 -4.31 5.94 -6.81
C GLY A 127 -3.82 6.03 -8.24
N CYS A 128 -4.69 5.59 -9.14
CA CYS A 128 -4.61 5.79 -10.57
C CYS A 128 -5.72 6.77 -10.98
N PRO A 129 -5.43 8.07 -11.14
CA PRO A 129 -6.45 9.05 -11.50
C PRO A 129 -7.09 8.79 -12.86
N GLN A 130 -6.34 8.18 -13.79
CA GLN A 130 -6.86 7.78 -15.09
C GLN A 130 -6.11 6.57 -15.68
N PHE A 131 -6.85 5.50 -15.99
CA PHE A 131 -6.33 4.35 -16.71
C PHE A 131 -5.89 4.68 -18.16
N HIS A 132 -5.00 3.86 -18.74
CA HIS A 132 -4.65 3.98 -20.15
C HIS A 132 -5.84 3.69 -21.07
N ASP A 133 -6.51 2.56 -20.83
CA ASP A 133 -7.44 1.93 -21.78
C ASP A 133 -8.93 2.12 -21.41
N MET A 134 -9.21 2.66 -20.22
CA MET A 134 -10.57 2.83 -19.72
C MET A 134 -10.86 4.28 -19.31
N LYS A 135 -12.12 4.70 -19.47
CA LYS A 135 -12.62 5.98 -18.97
C LYS A 135 -12.93 5.85 -17.47
N GLY A 136 -11.89 5.90 -16.64
CA GLY A 136 -12.06 5.81 -15.19
C GLY A 136 -10.73 5.90 -14.44
N GLY A 137 -10.84 5.95 -13.12
CA GLY A 137 -9.72 5.88 -12.20
C GLY A 137 -10.00 4.90 -11.06
N GLU A 138 -8.97 4.64 -10.28
CA GLU A 138 -9.00 3.75 -9.12
C GLU A 138 -8.18 4.32 -7.97
N PHE A 139 -8.61 4.06 -6.75
CA PHE A 139 -7.91 4.44 -5.53
C PHE A 139 -7.97 3.29 -4.55
N ALA A 140 -6.85 2.97 -3.91
CA ALA A 140 -6.75 1.85 -3.00
C ALA A 140 -6.00 2.24 -1.71
N LEU A 141 -6.49 1.74 -0.58
CA LEU A 141 -5.82 1.76 0.71
C LEU A 141 -5.48 0.32 1.09
N TYR A 142 -4.19 0.07 1.33
CA TYR A 142 -3.62 -1.23 1.65
C TYR A 142 -3.20 -1.27 3.11
N TYR A 143 -3.51 -2.37 3.78
CA TYR A 143 -3.04 -2.65 5.14
C TYR A 143 -2.48 -4.07 5.22
N GLY A 144 -1.17 -4.15 5.40
CA GLY A 144 -0.44 -5.40 5.47
C GLY A 144 -0.19 -5.82 6.92
N HIS A 145 -0.41 -7.10 7.22
CA HIS A 145 0.00 -7.78 8.44
C HIS A 145 1.07 -8.80 8.10
N ARG A 146 2.27 -8.62 8.64
CA ARG A 146 3.35 -9.59 8.49
C ARG A 146 3.26 -10.62 9.61
N GLY A 147 2.64 -11.75 9.31
CA GLY A 147 2.63 -12.92 10.17
C GLY A 147 3.99 -13.63 10.20
N HIS A 148 4.07 -14.70 10.98
CA HIS A 148 5.18 -15.65 10.94
C HIS A 148 5.17 -16.45 9.64
N ASP A 149 4.00 -16.91 9.21
CA ASP A 149 3.88 -17.86 8.09
C ASP A 149 3.47 -17.18 6.79
N ALA A 150 2.71 -16.09 6.89
CA ALA A 150 2.17 -15.41 5.72
C ALA A 150 2.25 -13.88 5.80
N LEU A 151 2.18 -13.26 4.61
CA LEU A 151 1.78 -11.86 4.50
C LEU A 151 0.27 -11.82 4.21
N TYR A 152 -0.48 -11.10 5.05
CA TYR A 152 -1.90 -10.84 4.83
C TYR A 152 -2.05 -9.38 4.42
N VAL A 153 -2.68 -9.10 3.28
CA VAL A 153 -2.97 -7.73 2.85
C VAL A 153 -4.47 -7.56 2.73
N VAL A 154 -5.01 -6.59 3.45
CA VAL A 154 -6.39 -6.14 3.33
C VAL A 154 -6.40 -4.83 2.56
N GLN A 155 -7.13 -4.83 1.44
CA GLN A 155 -7.19 -3.71 0.52
C GLN A 155 -8.64 -3.22 0.43
N ARG A 156 -8.84 -1.91 0.62
CA ARG A 156 -10.08 -1.21 0.25
C ARG A 156 -9.84 -0.47 -1.06
N THR A 157 -10.72 -0.66 -2.03
CA THR A 157 -10.57 -0.06 -3.36
C THR A 157 -11.84 0.68 -3.75
N TRP A 158 -11.65 1.80 -4.42
CA TRP A 158 -12.67 2.61 -5.06
C TRP A 158 -12.39 2.63 -6.55
N ARG A 159 -13.43 2.47 -7.36
CA ARG A 159 -13.39 2.61 -8.81
C ARG A 159 -14.50 3.53 -9.26
N GLY A 160 -14.19 4.43 -10.19
CA GLY A 160 -15.16 5.39 -10.69
C GLY A 160 -14.63 6.26 -11.82
N PRO A 161 -15.23 7.43 -12.05
CA PRO A 161 -14.75 8.39 -13.04
C PRO A 161 -13.29 8.80 -12.82
N ALA A 162 -12.63 9.29 -13.87
CA ALA A 162 -11.31 9.87 -13.71
C ALA A 162 -11.34 11.05 -12.71
N PHE A 163 -10.27 11.22 -11.94
CA PHE A 163 -10.18 12.25 -10.90
C PHE A 163 -8.89 13.07 -11.01
N ASP A 164 -8.83 14.20 -10.31
CA ASP A 164 -7.66 15.11 -10.31
C ASP A 164 -6.56 14.55 -9.39
N HIS A 165 -5.31 14.54 -9.85
CA HIS A 165 -4.17 14.03 -9.08
C HIS A 165 -3.89 14.75 -7.74
N ARG A 166 -4.53 15.90 -7.46
CA ARG A 166 -4.44 16.63 -6.19
C ARG A 166 -5.54 16.26 -5.21
N GLN A 167 -6.45 15.36 -5.60
CA GLN A 167 -7.62 15.00 -4.81
C GLN A 167 -7.77 13.49 -4.75
N ILE A 168 -8.04 12.98 -3.55
CA ILE A 168 -8.45 11.59 -3.35
C ILE A 168 -9.96 11.50 -3.66
N PRO A 169 -10.43 10.49 -4.39
CA PRO A 169 -11.83 10.37 -4.80
C PRO A 169 -12.76 9.85 -3.68
N LEU A 170 -12.41 10.10 -2.43
CA LEU A 170 -13.15 9.67 -1.24
C LEU A 170 -13.54 10.89 -0.40
N SER A 171 -14.71 10.82 0.23
CA SER A 171 -15.07 11.79 1.26
C SER A 171 -14.20 11.59 2.52
N GLU A 172 -14.06 12.62 3.37
CA GLU A 172 -13.35 12.48 4.65
C GLU A 172 -13.99 11.43 5.57
N ALA A 173 -15.31 11.26 5.50
CA ALA A 173 -16.02 10.25 6.27
C ALA A 173 -15.71 8.82 5.76
N GLU A 174 -15.73 8.63 4.43
CA GLU A 174 -15.39 7.35 3.80
C GLU A 174 -13.93 6.97 4.07
N TRP A 175 -13.01 7.94 3.98
CA TRP A 175 -11.61 7.74 4.35
C TRP A 175 -11.43 7.25 5.80
N ARG A 176 -12.06 7.94 6.77
CA ARG A 176 -11.99 7.55 8.19
C ARG A 176 -12.61 6.18 8.44
N GLU A 177 -13.70 5.87 7.77
CA GLU A 177 -14.31 4.54 7.82
C GLU A 177 -13.33 3.46 7.33
N TRP A 178 -12.68 3.70 6.19
CA TRP A 178 -11.70 2.75 5.64
C TRP A 178 -10.52 2.52 6.58
N VAL A 179 -9.95 3.59 7.14
CA VAL A 179 -8.84 3.49 8.10
C VAL A 179 -9.27 2.71 9.34
N SER A 180 -10.41 3.07 9.93
CA SER A 180 -10.97 2.39 11.11
C SER A 180 -11.25 0.90 10.85
N PHE A 181 -11.85 0.59 9.70
CA PHE A 181 -12.10 -0.77 9.26
C PHE A 181 -10.81 -1.58 9.16
N LEU A 182 -9.81 -1.08 8.44
CA LEU A 182 -8.54 -1.79 8.25
C LEU A 182 -7.81 -2.00 9.58
N GLN A 183 -7.78 -0.98 10.44
CA GLN A 183 -7.19 -1.08 11.78
C GLN A 183 -7.91 -2.07 12.71
N SER A 184 -9.18 -2.40 12.44
CA SER A 184 -9.91 -3.43 13.18
C SER A 184 -9.53 -4.87 12.80
N THR A 185 -8.82 -5.05 11.68
CA THR A 185 -8.30 -6.35 11.25
C THR A 185 -7.03 -6.69 12.01
N PHE A 186 -6.80 -7.98 12.29
CA PHE A 186 -5.59 -8.44 12.98
C PHE A 186 -5.28 -9.89 12.65
N VAL A 187 -4.00 -10.26 12.70
CA VAL A 187 -3.55 -11.65 12.62
C VAL A 187 -3.42 -12.21 14.03
N CYS A 188 -3.80 -13.47 14.21
CA CYS A 188 -3.64 -14.21 15.45
C CYS A 188 -3.17 -15.64 15.16
N ASP A 189 -2.58 -16.29 16.14
CA ASP A 189 -2.16 -17.70 16.08
C ASP A 189 -2.69 -18.42 17.33
N ARG A 190 -3.48 -19.48 17.16
CA ARG A 190 -4.00 -20.26 18.29
C ARG A 190 -2.94 -21.13 18.95
N ALA A 191 -1.86 -21.43 18.23
CA ALA A 191 -0.73 -22.19 18.75
C ALA A 191 0.26 -21.31 19.54
N ASP A 192 0.15 -19.98 19.48
CA ASP A 192 1.05 -19.04 20.18
C ASP A 192 0.29 -18.07 21.10
N SER A 193 0.56 -18.18 22.41
CA SER A 193 -0.02 -17.30 23.43
C SER A 193 0.38 -15.82 23.29
N HIS A 194 1.43 -15.49 22.54
CA HIS A 194 1.81 -14.09 22.27
C HIS A 194 0.94 -13.43 21.20
N HIS A 195 0.15 -14.22 20.46
CA HIS A 195 -0.71 -13.79 19.36
C HIS A 195 -2.15 -14.28 19.53
N PRO A 196 -2.82 -14.03 20.68
CA PRO A 196 -4.10 -14.63 20.99
C PRO A 196 -5.20 -14.30 19.97
N CYS A 197 -6.08 -15.27 19.69
CA CYS A 197 -7.25 -15.11 18.81
C CYS A 197 -8.52 -14.62 19.53
N GLN A 198 -8.38 -14.06 20.72
CA GLN A 198 -9.46 -13.28 21.34
C GLN A 198 -9.58 -11.93 20.59
N ARG A 199 -10.66 -11.17 20.75
CA ARG A 199 -10.72 -9.81 20.19
C ARG A 199 -9.56 -9.02 20.76
N ALA A 200 -8.47 -8.87 19.99
CA ALA A 200 -7.41 -7.95 20.32
C ALA A 200 -8.02 -6.55 20.24
N THR A 201 -7.96 -5.78 21.32
CA THR A 201 -8.23 -4.35 21.24
C THR A 201 -7.17 -3.78 20.30
N PRO A 202 -7.52 -3.20 19.14
CA PRO A 202 -6.54 -2.56 18.29
C PRO A 202 -5.82 -1.50 19.13
N VAL A 203 -4.49 -1.49 19.15
CA VAL A 203 -3.76 -0.31 19.62
C VAL A 203 -3.99 0.73 18.51
N PRO A 204 -4.76 1.80 18.75
CA PRO A 204 -5.09 2.74 17.70
C PRO A 204 -3.78 3.37 17.21
N ILE A 205 -3.46 3.22 15.92
CA ILE A 205 -2.44 4.07 15.33
C ILE A 205 -3.10 5.46 15.27
N PRO A 206 -2.50 6.52 15.85
CA PRO A 206 -3.16 7.81 15.99
C PRO A 206 -3.69 8.30 14.63
N GLU A 207 -4.99 8.61 14.59
CA GLU A 207 -5.76 8.96 13.37
C GLU A 207 -5.14 10.14 12.61
N THR A 208 -4.47 11.04 13.32
CA THR A 208 -3.72 12.18 12.77
C THR A 208 -2.57 11.79 11.85
N THR A 209 -2.07 10.56 11.94
CA THR A 209 -1.06 10.02 11.03
C THR A 209 -1.64 9.78 9.64
N PHE A 210 -2.95 9.53 9.53
CA PHE A 210 -3.59 9.00 8.33
C PHE A 210 -4.35 10.02 7.50
N LEU A 211 -4.42 11.28 7.90
CA LEU A 211 -5.08 12.26 7.03
C LEU A 211 -4.24 12.43 5.76
N PRO A 212 -4.84 12.31 4.56
CA PRO A 212 -4.11 12.61 3.34
C PRO A 212 -3.63 14.06 3.44
N VAL A 213 -2.36 14.28 3.14
CA VAL A 213 -1.78 15.62 3.16
C VAL A 213 -2.58 16.47 2.20
N ARG A 214 -3.49 17.30 2.73
CA ARG A 214 -4.10 18.38 1.96
C ARG A 214 -2.94 19.26 1.52
N THR A 215 -2.69 19.34 0.21
CA THR A 215 -1.96 20.48 -0.32
C THR A 215 -2.86 21.70 -0.07
N ASP A 216 -2.69 22.32 1.08
CA ASP A 216 -3.48 23.47 1.47
C ASP A 216 -3.37 24.54 0.38
N ASN A 217 -4.53 24.91 -0.15
CA ASN A 217 -4.72 25.96 -1.15
C ASN A 217 -4.20 27.34 -0.68
N LYS A 218 -3.75 27.45 0.58
CA LYS A 218 -3.04 28.61 1.13
C LYS A 218 -1.73 28.90 0.40
N ASN A 219 -1.07 27.89 -0.18
CA ASN A 219 0.15 28.12 -0.98
C ASN A 219 -0.13 28.53 -2.43
N LYS A 220 -1.35 28.35 -2.95
CA LYS A 220 -1.69 28.80 -4.30
C LYS A 220 -1.74 30.33 -4.37
N LYS A 221 -2.31 30.99 -3.35
CA LYS A 221 -2.30 32.45 -3.26
C LYS A 221 -0.90 33.03 -3.05
N SER A 222 0.01 32.35 -2.34
CA SER A 222 1.37 32.86 -2.14
C SER A 222 2.25 32.70 -3.38
N VAL A 223 2.11 31.58 -4.10
CA VAL A 223 2.82 31.29 -5.36
C VAL A 223 2.28 32.15 -6.51
N GLU A 224 0.96 32.28 -6.67
CA GLU A 224 0.39 33.18 -7.68
C GLU A 224 0.69 34.66 -7.39
N ARG A 225 0.81 35.07 -6.11
CA ARG A 225 1.24 36.44 -5.75
C ARG A 225 2.73 36.65 -6.03
N LYS A 226 3.58 35.64 -5.84
CA LYS A 226 5.00 35.69 -6.19
C LYS A 226 5.20 35.78 -7.70
N GLU A 227 4.53 34.95 -8.51
CA GLU A 227 4.64 35.02 -9.97
C GLU A 227 4.06 36.32 -10.56
N LYS A 228 2.95 36.85 -10.02
CA LYS A 228 2.42 38.17 -10.44
C LYS A 228 3.35 39.32 -10.06
N ASN A 229 4.02 39.25 -8.91
CA ASN A 229 4.94 40.29 -8.46
C ASN A 229 6.26 40.25 -9.22
N GLU A 230 6.75 39.06 -9.59
CA GLU A 230 7.96 38.89 -10.39
C GLU A 230 7.74 39.33 -11.85
N LYS A 231 6.59 39.01 -12.44
CA LYS A 231 6.20 39.54 -13.77
C LYS A 231 6.02 41.06 -13.77
N LYS A 232 5.46 41.67 -12.71
CA LYS A 232 5.33 43.14 -12.60
C LYS A 232 6.66 43.86 -12.32
N GLY A 233 7.57 43.23 -11.59
CA GLY A 233 8.91 43.78 -11.32
C GLY A 233 9.77 43.88 -12.58
N ASN A 234 9.66 42.91 -13.49
CA ASN A 234 10.48 42.86 -14.70
C ASN A 234 10.01 43.85 -15.80
N THR A 235 8.71 44.16 -15.89
CA THR A 235 8.19 45.18 -16.83
C THR A 235 8.49 46.61 -16.38
N GLY A 236 8.50 46.88 -15.07
CA GLY A 236 8.82 48.20 -14.52
C GLY A 236 10.28 48.62 -14.73
N ASN A 237 11.20 47.66 -14.64
CA ASN A 237 12.64 47.93 -14.77
C ASN A 237 13.05 48.14 -16.24
N LYS A 238 12.43 47.44 -17.20
CA LYS A 238 12.66 47.67 -18.64
C LYS A 238 12.18 49.05 -19.10
N LYS A 239 11.04 49.55 -18.60
CA LYS A 239 10.49 50.85 -19.01
C LYS A 239 11.31 52.04 -18.49
N LYS A 240 11.76 51.99 -17.23
CA LYS A 240 12.62 53.04 -16.64
C LYS A 240 14.03 53.07 -17.25
N LYS A 241 14.59 51.92 -17.63
CA LYS A 241 15.92 51.86 -18.28
C LYS A 241 15.88 52.43 -19.70
N ASN A 242 14.77 52.29 -20.42
CA ASN A 242 14.61 52.84 -21.77
C ASN A 242 14.38 54.36 -21.77
N GLU A 243 13.60 54.90 -20.83
CA GLU A 243 13.39 56.36 -20.73
C GLU A 243 14.65 57.13 -20.28
N LYS A 244 15.50 56.53 -19.44
CA LYS A 244 16.78 57.15 -19.05
C LYS A 244 17.80 57.17 -20.20
N ASN A 245 17.78 56.16 -21.07
CA ASN A 245 18.69 56.10 -22.21
C ASN A 245 18.34 57.18 -23.24
N ILE A 246 17.05 57.37 -23.55
CA ILE A 246 16.58 58.39 -24.52
C ILE A 246 16.88 59.82 -24.04
N ARG A 247 16.76 60.13 -22.73
CA ARG A 247 17.11 61.46 -22.21
C ARG A 247 18.61 61.75 -22.25
N ASN A 248 19.46 60.75 -22.07
CA ASN A 248 20.90 60.94 -22.12
C ASN A 248 21.40 61.13 -23.56
N THR A 249 20.81 60.44 -24.55
CA THR A 249 21.14 60.66 -25.96
C THR A 249 20.69 62.03 -26.46
N ALA A 250 19.56 62.55 -26.00
CA ALA A 250 19.08 63.88 -26.36
C ALA A 250 19.93 65.03 -25.77
N LYS A 251 20.68 64.79 -24.69
CA LYS A 251 21.55 65.79 -24.05
C LYS A 251 22.95 65.85 -24.68
N ALA A 252 23.35 64.84 -25.44
CA ALA A 252 24.64 64.76 -26.12
C ALA A 252 24.63 65.36 -27.55
N ILE A 253 23.47 65.76 -28.08
CA ILE A 253 23.31 66.34 -29.43
C ILE A 253 23.19 67.89 -29.36
N ARG A 254 23.30 68.48 -28.16
CA ARG A 254 23.18 69.93 -27.92
C ARG A 254 24.41 70.58 -27.27
N MET A 255 25.59 69.97 -27.43
CA MET A 255 26.88 70.60 -27.13
C MET A 255 27.75 70.57 -28.38
#